data_AF-A0A4Q2YPT5-F1
#
_entry.id   AF-A0A4Q2YPT5-F1
#
_cell.length_a   1.000
_cell.length_b   1.000
_cell.length_c   1.000
_cell.angle_alpha   90.00
_cell.angle_beta   90.00
_cell.angle_gamma   90.00
#
_symmetry.space_group_name_H-M   'P 1'
#
loop_
_entity.id
_entity.type
_entity.pdbx_description
1 polymer ?
#
loop_
_entity_poly.entity_id
_entity_poly.type
_entity_poly.pdbx_seq_one_letter_code
_entity_poly.pdbx_strand_id
1 'polypeptide(L)'
;MKASVILTMLVLAAAGALTWRGHTRMVAATENVRRLEEQAAALGMIPGSTRPPSSRTGNRHAVDGKALASSLMFPGGKVPDRLATGRDLATLDAEGMRSFVREIFSSSVSDPEKRHRIVLTLVKAALADRPQTALLLLDAYHEAGGKTNVLETRELIPGILEKLAAQDATAALQWVRETSGRHPDLVSVETRRRVLTTLAAGDPKLAFREMDKIGLEEPQDALGAIMLGGNTRSQRLAVLDALRGHLSEIPDERLKTERATMAMQQFTYSTALGGIANARQWMAAAKFSPEEMELFAKGIANSPIPTGENGEWIECLTRAGAGTSLDKPVQDMMKTWTIVDYQAAGRWLTSAPGGPAKRAATETYAGMVAKYDPATAEKWALTLPEGKQRAGTLSIIHQEWPAGDAAGKTEFADRHGIR
;
A
#
# COMPACT_ATOMS: atom_id res chain seq x y z
N MET A 1 -7.98 11.55 33.55
CA MET A 1 -8.74 10.42 32.96
C MET A 1 -10.11 10.78 32.39
N LYS A 2 -10.90 11.72 32.95
CA LYS A 2 -12.29 11.98 32.49
C LYS A 2 -12.41 12.72 31.14
N ALA A 3 -11.44 13.56 30.77
CA ALA A 3 -11.50 14.33 29.51
C ALA A 3 -11.25 13.47 28.24
N SER A 4 -10.46 12.39 28.36
CA SER A 4 -10.12 11.52 27.22
C SER A 4 -11.31 10.67 26.78
N VAL A 5 -12.08 10.14 27.74
CA VAL A 5 -13.28 9.33 27.46
C VAL A 5 -14.39 10.15 26.78
N ILE A 6 -14.55 11.42 27.16
CA ILE A 6 -15.54 12.33 26.56
C ILE A 6 -15.19 12.62 25.10
N LEU A 7 -13.90 12.80 24.79
CA LEU A 7 -13.44 13.05 23.43
C LEU A 7 -13.64 11.81 22.53
N THR A 8 -13.37 10.61 23.04
CA THR A 8 -13.62 9.36 22.29
C THR A 8 -15.11 9.14 22.04
N MET A 9 -15.98 9.45 23.00
CA MET A 9 -17.43 9.36 22.80
C MET A 9 -17.95 10.39 21.78
N LEU A 10 -17.38 11.60 21.74
CA LEU A 10 -17.75 12.62 20.73
C LEU A 10 -17.32 12.21 19.32
N VAL A 11 -16.15 11.59 19.16
CA VAL A 11 -15.68 11.07 17.87
C VAL A 11 -16.55 9.91 17.39
N LEU A 12 -16.92 8.99 18.28
CA LEU A 12 -17.82 7.87 17.95
C LEU A 12 -19.24 8.35 17.64
N ALA A 13 -19.76 9.35 18.35
CA ALA A 13 -21.05 9.96 18.06
C ALA A 13 -21.05 10.72 16.73
N ALA A 14 -19.95 11.42 16.39
CA ALA A 14 -19.78 12.08 15.10
C ALA A 14 -19.67 11.07 13.94
N ALA A 15 -18.94 9.97 14.13
CA ALA A 15 -18.83 8.89 13.15
C ALA A 15 -20.18 8.17 12.94
N GLY A 16 -20.92 7.90 14.02
CA GLY A 16 -22.28 7.35 13.98
C GLY A 16 -23.29 8.29 13.32
N ALA A 17 -23.17 9.60 13.54
CA ALA A 17 -24.04 10.59 12.90
C ALA A 17 -23.74 10.76 11.41
N LEU A 18 -22.49 10.60 10.98
CA LEU A 18 -22.09 10.63 9.57
C LEU A 18 -22.55 9.39 8.81
N THR A 19 -22.44 8.19 9.41
CA THR A 19 -22.94 6.94 8.81
C THR A 19 -24.47 6.91 8.80
N TRP A 20 -25.14 7.38 9.85
CA TRP A 20 -26.61 7.54 9.88
C TRP A 20 -27.11 8.55 8.84
N ARG A 21 -26.42 9.69 8.66
CA ARG A 21 -26.75 10.67 7.60
C ARG A 21 -26.53 10.10 6.20
N GLY A 22 -25.52 9.26 5.99
CA GLY A 22 -25.32 8.54 4.73
C GLY A 22 -26.46 7.55 4.46
N HIS A 23 -26.81 6.74 5.46
CA HIS A 23 -27.85 5.72 5.32
C HIS A 23 -29.25 6.35 5.13
N THR A 24 -29.58 7.42 5.86
CA THR A 24 -30.85 8.15 5.69
C THR A 24 -30.96 8.85 4.34
N ARG A 25 -29.85 9.35 3.78
CA ARG A 25 -29.83 9.90 2.41
C ARG A 25 -30.06 8.83 1.35
N MET A 26 -29.51 7.63 1.52
CA MET A 26 -29.78 6.50 0.63
C MET A 26 -31.23 6.07 0.69
N VAL A 27 -31.78 5.87 1.89
CA VAL A 27 -33.20 5.49 2.06
C VAL A 27 -34.13 6.56 1.49
N ALA A 28 -33.83 7.85 1.72
CA ALA A 28 -34.58 8.96 1.13
C ALA A 28 -34.46 9.02 -0.40
N ALA A 29 -33.30 8.65 -0.97
CA ALA A 29 -33.11 8.59 -2.41
C ALA A 29 -33.90 7.43 -3.04
N THR A 30 -33.89 6.25 -2.42
CA THR A 30 -34.66 5.08 -2.86
C THR A 30 -36.16 5.35 -2.77
N GLU A 31 -36.62 5.99 -1.70
CA GLU A 31 -38.02 6.37 -1.54
C GLU A 31 -38.45 7.45 -2.53
N ASN A 32 -37.58 8.43 -2.82
CA ASN A 32 -37.84 9.42 -3.87
C ASN A 32 -37.94 8.79 -5.26
N VAL A 33 -37.08 7.82 -5.59
CA VAL A 33 -37.15 7.08 -6.87
C VAL A 33 -38.49 6.35 -6.96
N ARG A 34 -38.88 5.62 -5.91
CA ARG A 34 -40.15 4.90 -5.87
C ARG A 34 -41.36 5.85 -6.00
N ARG A 35 -41.32 7.00 -5.33
CA ARG A 35 -42.39 8.02 -5.43
C ARG A 35 -42.50 8.61 -6.83
N LEU A 36 -41.37 8.81 -7.50
CA LEU A 36 -41.31 9.28 -8.89
C LEU A 36 -41.84 8.21 -9.86
N GLU A 37 -41.56 6.93 -9.59
CA GLU A 37 -42.10 5.81 -10.37
C GLU A 37 -43.62 5.67 -10.18
N GLU A 38 -44.13 5.80 -8.95
CA GLU A 38 -45.58 5.81 -8.66
C GLU A 38 -46.29 7.00 -9.31
N GLN A 39 -45.68 8.19 -9.30
CA GLN A 39 -46.19 9.38 -10.01
C GLN A 39 -46.17 9.21 -11.53
N ALA A 40 -45.13 8.60 -12.08
CA ALA A 40 -45.03 8.29 -13.50
C ALA A 40 -46.10 7.27 -13.93
N ALA A 41 -46.36 6.26 -13.10
CA ALA A 41 -47.42 5.27 -13.32
C ALA A 41 -48.82 5.90 -13.25
N ALA A 42 -49.06 6.80 -12.29
CA ALA A 42 -50.34 7.54 -12.18
C ALA A 42 -50.61 8.46 -13.38
N LEU A 43 -49.55 8.91 -14.07
CA LEU A 43 -49.61 9.68 -15.31
C LEU A 43 -49.67 8.79 -16.57
N GLY A 44 -49.83 7.48 -16.41
CA GLY A 44 -49.96 6.52 -17.50
C GLY A 44 -48.66 6.20 -18.25
N MET A 45 -47.49 6.51 -17.67
CA MET A 45 -46.21 6.17 -18.27
C MET A 45 -45.81 4.73 -17.92
N ILE A 46 -45.83 3.83 -18.92
CA ILE A 46 -45.40 2.43 -18.77
C ILE A 46 -43.87 2.38 -18.84
N PRO A 47 -43.18 1.75 -17.86
CA PRO A 47 -41.74 1.50 -17.97
C PRO A 47 -41.45 0.63 -19.19
N GLY A 48 -40.69 1.16 -20.15
CA GLY A 48 -40.26 0.42 -21.35
C GLY A 48 -41.09 0.64 -22.62
N SER A 49 -42.08 1.53 -22.65
CA SER A 49 -42.73 1.90 -23.92
C SER A 49 -41.92 2.97 -24.68
N THR A 50 -41.34 2.58 -25.81
CA THR A 50 -40.70 3.45 -26.79
C THR A 50 -41.76 4.33 -27.45
N ARG A 51 -41.83 5.59 -27.03
CA ARG A 51 -42.65 6.61 -27.70
C ARG A 51 -42.10 6.84 -29.12
N PRO A 52 -42.93 7.01 -30.17
CA PRO A 52 -42.44 7.30 -31.51
C PRO A 52 -41.68 8.63 -31.50
N PRO A 53 -40.70 8.83 -32.40
CA PRO A 53 -39.80 9.96 -32.33
C PRO A 53 -40.59 11.24 -32.53
N SER A 54 -40.80 11.99 -31.46
CA SER A 54 -41.14 13.40 -31.58
C SER A 54 -39.97 14.05 -32.32
N SER A 55 -40.24 14.65 -33.47
CA SER A 55 -39.31 15.42 -34.31
C SER A 55 -38.90 16.73 -33.65
N ARG A 56 -38.45 16.65 -32.40
CA ARG A 56 -37.59 17.61 -31.75
C ARG A 56 -36.24 16.92 -31.62
N THR A 57 -35.45 17.02 -32.67
CA THR A 57 -33.99 17.09 -32.61
C THR A 57 -33.60 18.32 -31.78
N GLY A 58 -33.95 18.27 -30.48
CA GLY A 58 -33.42 19.15 -29.46
C GLY A 58 -32.02 18.68 -29.19
N ASN A 59 -31.11 19.17 -30.01
CA ASN A 59 -29.69 19.33 -29.77
C ASN A 59 -29.42 19.43 -28.24
N ARG A 60 -29.14 18.29 -27.57
CA ARG A 60 -28.28 18.35 -26.38
C ARG A 60 -26.95 18.77 -26.97
N HIS A 61 -26.73 20.08 -27.04
CA HIS A 61 -25.47 20.64 -27.52
C HIS A 61 -24.36 19.86 -26.82
N ALA A 62 -23.61 19.06 -27.58
CA ALA A 62 -22.27 18.69 -27.16
C ALA A 62 -21.63 20.02 -26.75
N VAL A 63 -21.19 20.12 -25.50
CA VAL A 63 -20.59 21.37 -25.02
C VAL A 63 -19.45 21.68 -25.97
N ASP A 64 -19.54 22.78 -26.71
CA ASP A 64 -18.50 23.15 -27.65
C ASP A 64 -17.27 23.53 -26.83
N GLY A 65 -16.21 22.72 -26.95
CA GLY A 65 -14.96 22.96 -26.25
C GLY A 65 -14.41 24.35 -26.49
N LYS A 66 -14.62 24.92 -27.69
CA LYS A 66 -14.24 26.30 -27.99
C LYS A 66 -15.04 27.30 -27.16
N ALA A 67 -16.36 27.18 -27.14
CA ALA A 67 -17.24 28.05 -26.34
C ALA A 67 -16.92 27.96 -24.83
N LEU A 68 -16.60 26.76 -24.35
CA LEU A 68 -16.19 26.55 -22.97
C LEU A 68 -14.84 27.23 -22.66
N ALA A 69 -13.87 27.14 -23.56
CA ALA A 69 -12.58 27.82 -23.43
C ALA A 69 -12.74 29.35 -23.46
N SER A 70 -13.56 29.88 -24.38
CA SER A 70 -13.84 31.32 -24.44
C SER A 70 -14.47 31.86 -23.14
N SER A 71 -15.19 31.03 -22.38
CA SER A 71 -15.77 31.43 -21.08
C SER A 71 -14.72 31.65 -19.98
N LEU A 72 -13.50 31.12 -20.11
CA LEU A 72 -12.37 31.40 -19.20
C LEU A 72 -11.79 32.80 -19.39
N MET A 73 -12.19 33.50 -20.46
CA MET A 73 -11.51 34.69 -20.96
C MET A 73 -12.16 36.01 -20.52
N PHE A 74 -13.19 35.97 -19.66
CA PHE A 74 -13.81 37.18 -19.12
C PHE A 74 -12.90 37.87 -18.07
N PRO A 75 -12.78 39.20 -18.10
CA PRO A 75 -11.83 39.95 -17.27
C PRO A 75 -12.24 39.87 -15.79
N GLY A 76 -11.40 39.22 -14.98
CA GLY A 76 -11.64 39.04 -13.54
C GLY A 76 -10.75 37.99 -12.85
N GLY A 77 -9.98 37.20 -13.61
CA GLY A 77 -8.94 36.31 -13.06
C GLY A 77 -9.44 35.10 -12.26
N LYS A 78 -10.76 34.89 -12.16
CA LYS A 78 -11.36 33.72 -11.50
C LYS A 78 -11.85 32.73 -12.56
N VAL A 79 -11.44 31.47 -12.42
CA VAL A 79 -12.03 30.36 -13.19
C VAL A 79 -13.54 30.34 -12.91
N PRO A 80 -14.42 30.38 -13.92
CA PRO A 80 -15.86 30.34 -13.71
C PRO A 80 -16.25 29.14 -12.84
N ASP A 81 -17.20 29.31 -11.91
CA ASP A 81 -17.64 28.25 -10.97
C ASP A 81 -18.00 26.94 -11.67
N ARG A 82 -18.50 27.02 -12.91
CA ARG A 82 -18.84 25.84 -13.72
C ARG A 82 -17.62 24.99 -14.08
N LEU A 83 -16.52 25.63 -14.47
CA LEU A 83 -15.24 24.99 -14.76
C LEU A 83 -14.48 24.60 -13.49
N ALA A 84 -14.65 25.34 -12.40
CA ALA A 84 -14.10 24.98 -11.10
C ALA A 84 -14.62 23.62 -10.60
N THR A 85 -15.84 23.23 -10.98
CA THR A 85 -16.38 21.89 -10.65
C THR A 85 -15.98 20.77 -11.62
N GLY A 86 -15.37 21.10 -12.76
CA GLY A 86 -14.96 20.15 -13.81
C GLY A 86 -16.10 19.40 -14.52
N ARG A 87 -17.36 19.72 -14.22
CA ARG A 87 -18.54 19.02 -14.77
C ARG A 87 -18.68 19.20 -16.27
N ASP A 88 -18.52 20.43 -16.76
CA ASP A 88 -18.68 20.72 -18.19
C ASP A 88 -17.54 20.09 -19.01
N LEU A 89 -16.32 20.09 -18.47
CA LEU A 89 -15.16 19.38 -19.08
C LEU A 89 -15.40 17.87 -19.18
N ALA A 90 -16.09 17.27 -18.21
CA ALA A 90 -16.42 15.85 -18.23
C ALA A 90 -17.46 15.46 -19.29
N THR A 91 -18.14 16.44 -19.89
CA THR A 91 -19.06 16.20 -21.02
C THR A 91 -18.38 16.24 -22.38
N LEU A 92 -17.11 16.70 -22.43
CA LEU A 92 -16.35 16.75 -23.67
C LEU A 92 -15.81 15.37 -24.03
N ASP A 93 -15.94 15.01 -25.30
CA ASP A 93 -15.17 13.92 -25.89
C ASP A 93 -13.73 14.38 -26.24
N ALA A 94 -12.94 13.49 -26.84
CA ALA A 94 -11.56 13.79 -27.21
C ALA A 94 -11.45 14.96 -28.22
N GLU A 95 -12.40 15.11 -29.14
CA GLU A 95 -12.38 16.21 -30.12
C GLU A 95 -12.76 17.55 -29.48
N GLY A 96 -13.79 17.54 -28.63
CA GLY A 96 -14.20 18.69 -27.82
C GLY A 96 -13.06 19.14 -26.90
N MET A 97 -12.38 18.21 -26.24
CA MET A 97 -11.23 18.53 -25.37
C MET A 97 -10.06 19.14 -26.16
N ARG A 98 -9.74 18.61 -27.34
CA ARG A 98 -8.73 19.20 -28.23
C ARG A 98 -9.12 20.59 -28.70
N SER A 99 -10.40 20.82 -29.01
CA SER A 99 -10.90 22.15 -29.38
C SER A 99 -10.82 23.14 -28.21
N PHE A 100 -11.14 22.69 -26.99
CA PHE A 100 -10.98 23.47 -25.76
C PHE A 100 -9.53 23.91 -25.53
N VAL A 101 -8.58 22.98 -25.58
CA VAL A 101 -7.16 23.31 -25.40
C VAL A 101 -6.64 24.19 -26.52
N ARG A 102 -6.96 23.89 -27.79
CA ARG A 102 -6.53 24.72 -28.93
C ARG A 102 -7.00 26.16 -28.79
N GLU A 103 -8.22 26.40 -28.32
CA GLU A 103 -8.73 27.75 -28.10
C GLU A 103 -7.98 28.49 -26.97
N ILE A 104 -7.62 27.78 -25.89
CA ILE A 104 -6.74 28.33 -24.83
C ILE A 104 -5.39 28.74 -25.44
N PHE A 105 -4.84 27.94 -26.35
CA PHE A 105 -3.55 28.19 -27.00
C PHE A 105 -3.59 29.21 -28.14
N SER A 106 -4.71 29.36 -28.85
CA SER A 106 -4.89 30.28 -29.98
C SER A 106 -5.23 31.71 -29.55
N SER A 107 -5.85 31.86 -28.38
CA SER A 107 -6.28 33.15 -27.88
C SER A 107 -5.09 34.10 -27.64
N SER A 108 -5.25 35.37 -28.04
CA SER A 108 -4.28 36.45 -27.82
C SER A 108 -4.15 36.87 -26.34
N VAL A 109 -4.88 36.21 -25.44
CA VAL A 109 -4.82 36.43 -24.00
C VAL A 109 -3.80 35.44 -23.41
N SER A 110 -2.71 36.00 -22.89
CA SER A 110 -1.82 35.44 -21.86
C SER A 110 -0.58 34.67 -22.31
N ASP A 111 0.56 35.13 -21.77
CA ASP A 111 1.86 34.45 -21.63
C ASP A 111 1.75 32.91 -21.52
N PRO A 112 2.60 32.12 -22.23
CA PRO A 112 2.72 30.67 -22.07
C PRO A 112 2.54 30.14 -20.64
N GLU A 113 3.11 30.84 -19.64
CA GLU A 113 3.02 30.48 -18.22
C GLU A 113 1.59 30.47 -17.67
N LYS A 114 0.77 31.43 -18.10
CA LYS A 114 -0.63 31.53 -17.65
C LYS A 114 -1.47 30.41 -18.25
N ARG A 115 -1.25 30.07 -19.54
CA ARG A 115 -1.95 28.97 -20.22
C ARG A 115 -1.63 27.62 -19.56
N HIS A 116 -0.35 27.37 -19.31
CA HIS A 116 0.12 26.19 -18.58
C HIS A 116 -0.54 26.09 -17.20
N ARG A 117 -0.55 27.18 -16.42
CA ARG A 117 -1.17 27.22 -15.08
C ARG A 117 -2.67 26.90 -15.09
N ILE A 118 -3.42 27.39 -16.08
CA ILE A 118 -4.86 27.12 -16.20
C ILE A 118 -5.09 25.61 -16.36
N VAL A 119 -4.39 24.99 -17.30
CA VAL A 119 -4.53 23.54 -17.57
C VAL A 119 -4.18 22.74 -16.32
N LEU A 120 -3.04 23.02 -15.69
CA LEU A 120 -2.63 22.29 -14.49
C LEU A 120 -3.60 22.49 -13.32
N THR A 121 -4.18 23.68 -13.16
CA THR A 121 -5.17 23.93 -12.10
C THR A 121 -6.44 23.09 -12.32
N LEU A 122 -6.90 22.97 -13.57
CA LEU A 122 -8.06 22.15 -13.90
C LEU A 122 -7.80 20.66 -13.63
N VAL A 123 -6.62 20.17 -14.00
CA VAL A 123 -6.21 18.78 -13.70
C VAL A 123 -6.14 18.52 -12.20
N LYS A 124 -5.46 19.40 -11.43
CA LYS A 124 -5.22 19.20 -9.99
C LYS A 124 -6.46 19.38 -9.11
N ALA A 125 -7.40 20.23 -9.53
CA ALA A 125 -8.57 20.57 -8.71
C ALA A 125 -9.87 20.09 -9.34
N ALA A 126 -10.27 20.68 -10.48
CA ALA A 126 -11.58 20.46 -11.08
C ALA A 126 -11.80 19.01 -11.54
N LEU A 127 -10.72 18.34 -11.97
CA LEU A 127 -10.72 16.97 -12.48
C LEU A 127 -10.05 15.98 -11.54
N ALA A 128 -9.78 16.37 -10.29
CA ALA A 128 -9.09 15.53 -9.32
C ALA A 128 -9.76 14.15 -9.15
N ASP A 129 -11.09 14.09 -9.22
CA ASP A 129 -11.87 12.85 -9.09
C ASP A 129 -12.41 12.32 -10.43
N ARG A 130 -11.88 12.82 -11.56
CA ARG A 130 -12.27 12.43 -12.91
C ARG A 130 -11.02 12.04 -13.71
N PRO A 131 -10.40 10.90 -13.39
CA PRO A 131 -9.07 10.60 -13.90
C PRO A 131 -9.04 10.45 -15.42
N GLN A 132 -10.07 9.88 -16.04
CA GLN A 132 -10.17 9.78 -17.50
C GLN A 132 -10.21 11.16 -18.17
N THR A 133 -11.05 12.08 -17.66
CA THR A 133 -11.14 13.45 -18.18
C THR A 133 -9.83 14.22 -17.96
N ALA A 134 -9.16 13.99 -16.83
CA ALA A 134 -7.86 14.60 -16.54
C ALA A 134 -6.79 14.14 -17.54
N LEU A 135 -6.72 12.84 -17.86
CA LEU A 135 -5.81 12.32 -18.88
C LEU A 135 -6.16 12.86 -20.28
N LEU A 136 -7.44 12.92 -20.65
CA LEU A 136 -7.87 13.52 -21.92
C LEU A 136 -7.42 14.99 -22.04
N LEU A 137 -7.53 15.78 -20.97
CA LEU A 137 -7.08 17.17 -20.95
C LEU A 137 -5.55 17.27 -21.07
N LEU A 138 -4.80 16.41 -20.37
CA LEU A 138 -3.34 16.36 -20.45
C LEU A 138 -2.86 15.93 -21.84
N ASP A 139 -3.49 14.94 -22.46
CA ASP A 139 -3.16 14.51 -23.82
C ASP A 139 -3.37 15.66 -24.82
N ALA A 140 -4.54 16.31 -24.77
CA ALA A 140 -4.83 17.48 -25.60
C ALA A 140 -3.84 18.64 -25.36
N TYR A 141 -3.41 18.85 -24.11
CA TYR A 141 -2.41 19.84 -23.73
C TYR A 141 -1.04 19.58 -24.38
N HIS A 142 -0.56 18.35 -24.34
CA HIS A 142 0.72 17.97 -24.96
C HIS A 142 0.64 18.01 -26.49
N GLU A 143 -0.48 17.59 -27.10
CA GLU A 143 -0.71 17.71 -28.54
C GLU A 143 -0.69 19.17 -29.03
N ALA A 144 -1.14 20.12 -28.20
CA ALA A 144 -1.09 21.54 -28.51
C ALA A 144 0.32 22.17 -28.31
N GLY A 145 1.33 21.38 -27.93
CA GLY A 145 2.69 21.84 -27.68
C GLY A 145 2.97 22.28 -26.24
N GLY A 146 2.03 22.03 -25.32
CA GLY A 146 2.24 22.15 -23.89
C GLY A 146 3.28 21.14 -23.39
N LYS A 147 4.00 21.49 -22.32
CA LYS A 147 4.99 20.62 -21.69
C LYS A 147 4.83 20.66 -20.18
N THR A 148 4.79 19.50 -19.54
CA THR A 148 4.98 19.38 -18.11
C THR A 148 6.46 19.19 -17.81
N ASN A 149 6.94 19.81 -16.73
CA ASN A 149 8.28 19.48 -16.24
C ASN A 149 8.27 18.14 -15.48
N VAL A 150 9.46 17.63 -15.19
CA VAL A 150 9.63 16.32 -14.53
C VAL A 150 8.91 16.26 -13.18
N LEU A 151 8.86 17.36 -12.41
CA LEU A 151 8.20 17.39 -11.10
C LEU A 151 6.68 17.30 -11.25
N GLU A 152 6.10 18.07 -12.18
CA GLU A 152 4.68 18.04 -12.49
C GLU A 152 4.23 16.68 -13.00
N THR A 153 4.98 16.08 -13.92
CA THR A 153 4.68 14.74 -14.43
C THR A 153 4.67 13.72 -13.30
N ARG A 154 5.66 13.77 -12.39
CA ARG A 154 5.76 12.87 -11.24
C ARG A 154 4.64 13.05 -10.22
N GLU A 155 4.14 14.27 -10.07
CA GLU A 155 3.03 14.58 -9.14
C GLU A 155 1.68 14.15 -9.71
N LEU A 156 1.44 14.44 -10.99
CA LEU A 156 0.12 14.34 -11.61
C LEU A 156 -0.19 12.92 -12.10
N ILE A 157 0.65 12.42 -13.00
CA ILE A 157 0.34 11.22 -13.79
C ILE A 157 0.10 10.01 -12.90
N PRO A 158 0.97 9.70 -11.92
CA PRO A 158 0.75 8.53 -11.12
C PRO A 158 -0.55 8.62 -10.30
N GLY A 159 -0.84 9.76 -9.65
CA GLY A 159 -2.03 9.91 -8.82
C GLY A 159 -3.33 9.76 -9.62
N ILE A 160 -3.35 10.29 -10.85
CA ILE A 160 -4.47 10.12 -11.79
C ILE A 160 -4.64 8.65 -12.19
N LEU A 161 -3.54 7.98 -12.54
CA LEU A 161 -3.59 6.58 -12.97
C LEU A 161 -3.90 5.60 -11.86
N GLU A 162 -3.51 5.89 -10.62
CA GLU A 162 -3.94 5.13 -9.45
C GLU A 162 -5.47 5.20 -9.30
N LYS A 163 -6.04 6.41 -9.36
CA LYS A 163 -7.51 6.56 -9.33
C LYS A 163 -8.17 5.86 -10.51
N LEU A 164 -7.58 5.95 -11.70
CA LEU A 164 -8.10 5.26 -12.89
C LEU A 164 -8.05 3.74 -12.70
N ALA A 165 -6.90 3.17 -12.31
CA ALA A 165 -6.73 1.74 -12.16
C ALA A 165 -7.65 1.15 -11.07
N ALA A 166 -7.95 1.92 -10.03
CA ALA A 166 -8.93 1.54 -9.01
C ALA A 166 -10.39 1.52 -9.53
N GLN A 167 -10.71 2.29 -10.56
CA GLN A 167 -12.05 2.37 -11.18
C GLN A 167 -12.19 1.43 -12.38
N ASP A 168 -11.18 1.41 -13.24
CA ASP A 168 -11.09 0.68 -14.49
C ASP A 168 -9.61 0.36 -14.79
N ALA A 169 -9.19 -0.82 -14.32
CA ALA A 169 -7.85 -1.35 -14.54
C ALA A 169 -7.47 -1.44 -16.03
N THR A 170 -8.43 -1.80 -16.89
CA THR A 170 -8.20 -1.98 -18.32
C THR A 170 -7.90 -0.64 -18.99
N ALA A 171 -8.67 0.41 -18.67
CA ALA A 171 -8.42 1.76 -19.17
C ALA A 171 -7.04 2.29 -18.74
N ALA A 172 -6.63 2.05 -17.48
CA ALA A 172 -5.31 2.47 -17.00
C ALA A 172 -4.18 1.76 -17.76
N LEU A 173 -4.28 0.44 -17.94
CA LEU A 173 -3.28 -0.34 -18.69
C LEU A 173 -3.22 0.08 -20.16
N GLN A 174 -4.37 0.34 -20.78
CA GLN A 174 -4.44 0.82 -22.16
C GLN A 174 -3.74 2.18 -22.29
N TRP A 175 -4.04 3.13 -21.41
CA TRP A 175 -3.39 4.44 -21.43
C TRP A 175 -1.87 4.33 -21.29
N VAL A 176 -1.37 3.50 -20.36
CA VAL A 176 0.09 3.29 -20.18
C VAL A 176 0.75 2.78 -21.46
N ARG A 177 0.11 1.83 -22.18
CA ARG A 177 0.65 1.27 -23.42
C ARG A 177 0.64 2.28 -24.57
N GLU A 178 -0.47 2.97 -24.77
CA GLU A 178 -0.61 3.97 -25.86
C GLU A 178 0.30 5.18 -25.64
N THR A 179 0.38 5.66 -24.39
CA THR A 179 1.21 6.82 -24.05
C THR A 179 2.69 6.48 -24.04
N SER A 180 3.08 5.23 -23.73
CA SER A 180 4.50 4.81 -23.83
C SER A 180 5.07 5.00 -25.25
N GLY A 181 4.24 4.86 -26.29
CA GLY A 181 4.66 5.08 -27.68
C GLY A 181 4.67 6.56 -28.09
N ARG A 182 3.73 7.36 -27.61
CA ARG A 182 3.58 8.79 -27.99
C ARG A 182 4.43 9.74 -27.14
N HIS A 183 4.44 9.52 -25.83
CA HIS A 183 5.04 10.39 -24.82
C HIS A 183 5.75 9.54 -23.73
N PRO A 184 6.89 8.91 -24.06
CA PRO A 184 7.61 8.03 -23.12
C PRO A 184 8.06 8.75 -21.85
N ASP A 185 8.23 10.06 -21.89
CA ASP A 185 8.55 10.94 -20.77
C ASP A 185 7.43 11.01 -19.72
N LEU A 186 6.17 10.78 -20.11
CA LEU A 186 5.03 10.73 -19.20
C LEU A 186 4.87 9.37 -18.51
N VAL A 187 5.40 8.31 -19.13
CA VAL A 187 5.34 6.93 -18.61
C VAL A 187 6.67 6.53 -18.00
N SER A 188 6.94 7.06 -16.81
CA SER A 188 8.12 6.70 -16.03
C SER A 188 8.02 5.28 -15.46
N VAL A 189 9.16 4.71 -15.04
CA VAL A 189 9.20 3.45 -14.27
C VAL A 189 8.31 3.53 -13.03
N GLU A 190 8.31 4.67 -12.34
CA GLU A 190 7.46 4.91 -11.17
C GLU A 190 5.96 4.90 -11.52
N THR A 191 5.61 5.43 -12.70
CA THR A 191 4.24 5.39 -13.23
C THR A 191 3.78 3.94 -13.43
N ARG A 192 4.61 3.12 -14.10
CA ARG A 192 4.33 1.69 -14.32
C ARG A 192 4.18 0.94 -12.99
N ARG A 193 5.11 1.18 -12.06
CA ARG A 193 5.10 0.59 -10.71
C ARG A 193 3.81 0.91 -9.96
N ARG A 194 3.39 2.18 -9.91
CA ARG A 194 2.15 2.58 -9.20
C ARG A 194 0.89 1.98 -9.83
N VAL A 195 0.82 1.90 -11.16
CA VAL A 195 -0.29 1.22 -11.84
C VAL A 195 -0.32 -0.26 -11.46
N LEU A 196 0.83 -0.94 -11.50
CA LEU A 196 0.91 -2.36 -11.15
C LEU A 196 0.56 -2.63 -9.68
N THR A 197 1.01 -1.78 -8.75
CA THR A 197 0.64 -1.84 -7.33
C THR A 197 -0.86 -1.65 -7.12
N THR A 198 -1.48 -0.68 -7.80
CA THR A 198 -2.92 -0.42 -7.69
C THR A 198 -3.73 -1.57 -8.26
N LEU A 199 -3.30 -2.09 -9.41
CA LEU A 199 -3.88 -3.27 -10.03
C LEU A 199 -3.80 -4.47 -9.08
N ALA A 200 -2.65 -4.70 -8.44
CA ALA A 200 -2.48 -5.77 -7.47
C ALA A 200 -3.38 -5.62 -6.24
N ALA A 201 -3.72 -4.39 -5.84
CA ALA A 201 -4.66 -4.16 -4.75
C ALA A 201 -6.13 -4.53 -5.10
N GLY A 202 -6.50 -4.52 -6.39
CA GLY A 202 -7.85 -4.82 -6.86
C GLY A 202 -8.00 -6.22 -7.46
N ASP A 203 -7.12 -6.56 -8.41
CA ASP A 203 -7.02 -7.86 -9.08
C ASP A 203 -5.54 -8.32 -9.16
N PRO A 204 -5.03 -8.95 -8.10
CA PRO A 204 -3.66 -9.47 -8.06
C PRO A 204 -3.32 -10.46 -9.19
N LYS A 205 -4.29 -11.27 -9.64
CA LYS A 205 -4.05 -12.25 -10.71
C LYS A 205 -3.84 -11.56 -12.05
N LEU A 206 -4.62 -10.52 -12.33
CA LEU A 206 -4.39 -9.68 -13.50
C LEU A 206 -3.03 -8.97 -13.42
N ALA A 207 -2.63 -8.48 -12.24
CA ALA A 207 -1.32 -7.86 -12.07
C ALA A 207 -0.16 -8.81 -12.44
N PHE A 208 -0.18 -10.07 -12.00
CA PHE A 208 0.81 -11.07 -12.41
C PHE A 208 0.80 -11.36 -13.91
N ARG A 209 -0.37 -11.40 -14.56
CA ARG A 209 -0.48 -11.58 -16.03
C ARG A 209 0.04 -10.40 -16.85
N GLU A 210 0.11 -9.22 -16.23
CA GLU A 210 0.55 -7.97 -16.85
C GLU A 210 1.99 -7.60 -16.47
N MET A 211 2.61 -8.36 -15.57
CA MET A 211 3.94 -8.15 -15.02
C MET A 211 4.99 -7.89 -16.13
N ASP A 212 5.04 -8.77 -17.14
CA ASP A 212 6.02 -8.69 -18.23
C ASP A 212 5.58 -7.75 -19.37
N LYS A 213 4.33 -7.28 -19.36
CA LYS A 213 3.73 -6.48 -20.45
C LYS A 213 3.71 -4.99 -20.16
N ILE A 214 3.80 -4.61 -18.88
CA ILE A 214 3.70 -3.21 -18.47
C ILE A 214 4.96 -2.39 -18.79
N GLY A 215 6.06 -3.05 -19.17
CA GLY A 215 7.31 -2.42 -19.57
C GLY A 215 8.24 -2.08 -18.41
N LEU A 216 8.23 -2.91 -17.34
CA LEU A 216 9.27 -2.90 -16.31
C LEU A 216 10.35 -3.90 -16.74
N GLU A 217 11.58 -3.42 -16.95
CA GLU A 217 12.67 -4.22 -17.50
C GLU A 217 13.10 -5.34 -16.56
N GLU A 218 13.21 -5.01 -15.27
CA GLU A 218 13.64 -5.95 -14.25
C GLU A 218 12.41 -6.63 -13.59
N PRO A 219 12.33 -7.96 -13.61
CA PRO A 219 11.23 -8.69 -12.98
C PRO A 219 11.08 -8.40 -11.49
N GLN A 220 12.17 -8.02 -10.81
CA GLN A 220 12.16 -7.64 -9.40
C GLN A 220 11.34 -6.38 -9.14
N ASP A 221 11.33 -5.42 -10.07
CA ASP A 221 10.58 -4.17 -9.94
C ASP A 221 9.08 -4.45 -10.06
N ALA A 222 8.73 -5.33 -11.00
CA ALA A 222 7.35 -5.73 -11.21
C ALA A 222 6.81 -6.57 -10.05
N LEU A 223 7.58 -7.56 -9.59
CA LEU A 223 7.25 -8.34 -8.39
C LEU A 223 7.13 -7.45 -7.15
N GLY A 224 8.08 -6.52 -6.95
CA GLY A 224 8.03 -5.56 -5.84
C GLY A 224 6.77 -4.70 -5.88
N ALA A 225 6.38 -4.21 -7.06
CA ALA A 225 5.15 -3.45 -7.24
C ALA A 225 3.91 -4.26 -6.85
N ILE A 226 3.82 -5.52 -7.29
CA ILE A 226 2.69 -6.41 -6.99
C ILE A 226 2.62 -6.72 -5.49
N MET A 227 3.76 -6.99 -4.85
CA MET A 227 3.83 -7.32 -3.42
C MET A 227 3.51 -6.14 -2.50
N LEU A 228 3.61 -4.91 -3.00
CA LEU A 228 3.12 -3.70 -2.33
C LEU A 228 1.58 -3.53 -2.46
N GLY A 229 0.91 -4.38 -3.24
CA GLY A 229 -0.52 -4.29 -3.52
C GLY A 229 -1.38 -4.43 -2.26
N GLY A 230 -2.19 -3.40 -2.01
CA GLY A 230 -3.26 -3.41 -1.01
C GLY A 230 -2.79 -3.44 0.44
N ASN A 231 -3.62 -2.88 1.33
CA ASN A 231 -3.29 -2.72 2.76
C ASN A 231 -4.37 -3.29 3.69
N THR A 232 -5.46 -3.83 3.14
CA THR A 232 -6.50 -4.51 3.93
C THR A 232 -6.20 -5.99 4.07
N ARG A 233 -6.77 -6.63 5.11
CA ARG A 233 -6.66 -8.09 5.29
C ARG A 233 -6.98 -8.87 4.03
N SER A 234 -8.10 -8.54 3.36
CA SER A 234 -8.54 -9.26 2.16
C SER A 234 -7.55 -9.10 1.01
N GLN A 235 -7.02 -7.89 0.81
CA GLN A 235 -6.09 -7.63 -0.29
C GLN A 235 -4.75 -8.31 -0.06
N ARG A 236 -4.18 -8.23 1.16
CA ARG A 236 -2.90 -8.88 1.50
C ARG A 236 -2.96 -10.39 1.27
N LEU A 237 -4.05 -11.04 1.68
CA LEU A 237 -4.28 -12.46 1.44
C LEU A 237 -4.43 -12.77 -0.06
N ALA A 238 -5.19 -11.95 -0.80
CA ALA A 238 -5.38 -12.14 -2.23
C ALA A 238 -4.07 -11.99 -3.03
N VAL A 239 -3.18 -11.06 -2.65
CA VAL A 239 -1.85 -10.89 -3.26
C VAL A 239 -0.98 -12.12 -3.01
N LEU A 240 -0.95 -12.64 -1.77
CA LEU A 240 -0.19 -13.84 -1.44
C LEU A 240 -0.72 -15.08 -2.18
N ASP A 241 -2.05 -15.24 -2.27
CA ASP A 241 -2.65 -16.35 -3.00
C ASP A 241 -2.39 -16.26 -4.52
N ALA A 242 -2.40 -15.05 -5.08
CA ALA A 242 -2.03 -14.87 -6.48
C ALA A 242 -0.54 -15.12 -6.74
N LEU A 243 0.35 -14.78 -5.80
CA LEU A 243 1.77 -15.15 -5.87
C LEU A 243 1.94 -16.67 -5.94
N ARG A 244 1.26 -17.41 -5.04
CA ARG A 244 1.30 -18.88 -5.04
C ARG A 244 0.81 -19.46 -6.37
N GLY A 245 -0.27 -18.90 -6.91
CA GLY A 245 -0.78 -19.25 -8.23
C GLY A 245 0.27 -19.02 -9.33
N HIS A 246 0.86 -17.83 -9.39
CA HIS A 246 1.89 -17.48 -10.36
C HIS A 246 3.12 -18.40 -10.26
N LEU A 247 3.61 -18.67 -9.05
CA LEU A 247 4.75 -19.57 -8.83
C LEU A 247 4.45 -21.02 -9.24
N SER A 248 3.19 -21.46 -9.16
CA SER A 248 2.79 -22.81 -9.58
C SER A 248 2.82 -22.99 -11.10
N GLU A 249 2.77 -21.89 -11.87
CA GLU A 249 2.85 -21.91 -13.33
C GLU A 249 4.29 -21.97 -13.85
N ILE A 250 5.29 -21.75 -12.98
CA ILE A 250 6.72 -21.78 -13.34
C ILE A 250 7.24 -23.23 -13.29
N PRO A 251 7.61 -23.86 -14.43
CA PRO A 251 8.06 -25.25 -14.45
C PRO A 251 9.51 -25.43 -13.96
N ASP A 252 10.34 -24.40 -14.14
CA ASP A 252 11.75 -24.42 -13.70
C ASP A 252 11.81 -24.18 -12.18
N GLU A 253 12.16 -25.23 -11.42
CA GLU A 253 12.20 -25.18 -9.96
C GLU A 253 13.25 -24.21 -9.40
N ARG A 254 14.36 -23.99 -10.12
CA ARG A 254 15.39 -23.02 -9.70
C ARG A 254 14.84 -21.60 -9.82
N LEU A 255 14.25 -21.28 -10.97
CA LEU A 255 13.64 -19.97 -11.23
C LEU A 255 12.47 -19.72 -10.29
N LYS A 256 11.63 -20.73 -10.04
CA LYS A 256 10.53 -20.66 -9.08
C LYS A 256 11.02 -20.32 -7.67
N THR A 257 12.09 -20.97 -7.21
CA THR A 257 12.69 -20.70 -5.89
C THR A 257 13.24 -19.28 -5.81
N GLU A 258 13.94 -18.82 -6.86
CA GLU A 258 14.47 -17.46 -6.96
C GLU A 258 13.33 -16.42 -6.89
N ARG A 259 12.29 -16.61 -7.71
CA ARG A 259 11.11 -15.74 -7.75
C ARG A 259 10.35 -15.72 -6.43
N ALA A 260 10.15 -16.87 -5.81
CA ALA A 260 9.51 -16.99 -4.49
C ALA A 260 10.27 -16.20 -3.42
N THR A 261 11.60 -16.34 -3.40
CA THR A 261 12.47 -15.64 -2.44
C THR A 261 12.38 -14.13 -2.63
N MET A 262 12.50 -13.65 -3.87
CA MET A 262 12.42 -12.21 -4.18
C MET A 262 11.05 -11.63 -3.83
N ALA A 263 9.97 -12.30 -4.24
CA ALA A 263 8.62 -11.85 -3.94
C ALA A 263 8.36 -11.83 -2.42
N MET A 264 8.80 -12.86 -1.69
CA MET A 264 8.62 -12.91 -0.24
C MET A 264 9.42 -11.79 0.46
N GLN A 265 10.63 -11.47 0.00
CA GLN A 265 11.40 -10.34 0.53
C GLN A 265 10.65 -9.01 0.35
N GLN A 266 10.11 -8.76 -0.84
CA GLN A 266 9.34 -7.53 -1.12
C GLN A 266 8.04 -7.47 -0.32
N PHE A 267 7.33 -8.59 -0.21
CA PHE A 267 6.11 -8.71 0.59
C PHE A 267 6.39 -8.44 2.06
N THR A 268 7.53 -8.92 2.55
CA THR A 268 7.96 -8.73 3.93
C THR A 268 8.34 -7.28 4.21
N TYR A 269 9.11 -6.64 3.33
CA TYR A 269 9.46 -5.23 3.43
C TYR A 269 8.21 -4.34 3.47
N SER A 270 7.26 -4.58 2.56
CA SER A 270 5.95 -3.92 2.55
C SER A 270 5.18 -4.12 3.86
N THR A 271 5.23 -5.33 4.41
CA THR A 271 4.56 -5.67 5.68
C THR A 271 5.19 -4.96 6.87
N ALA A 272 6.52 -4.92 6.94
CA ALA A 272 7.25 -4.24 8.00
C ALA A 272 6.96 -2.73 7.99
N LEU A 273 6.93 -2.10 6.81
CA LEU A 273 6.56 -0.68 6.66
C LEU A 273 5.12 -0.39 7.13
N GLY A 274 4.20 -1.34 6.96
CA GLY A 274 2.82 -1.23 7.45
C GLY A 274 2.66 -1.38 8.97
N GLY A 275 3.71 -1.83 9.67
CA GLY A 275 3.73 -2.03 11.12
C GLY A 275 2.94 -3.25 11.59
N ILE A 276 3.19 -3.64 12.85
CA ILE A 276 2.61 -4.87 13.42
C ILE A 276 1.07 -4.85 13.50
N ALA A 277 0.47 -3.68 13.71
CA ALA A 277 -0.97 -3.52 13.82
C ALA A 277 -1.70 -3.89 12.51
N ASN A 278 -1.08 -3.63 11.35
CA ASN A 278 -1.60 -4.09 10.07
C ASN A 278 -1.37 -5.59 9.89
N ALA A 279 -0.14 -6.04 10.12
CA ALA A 279 0.28 -7.41 9.88
C ALA A 279 -0.57 -8.43 10.66
N ARG A 280 -0.89 -8.14 11.92
CA ARG A 280 -1.75 -8.98 12.78
C ARG A 280 -3.13 -9.25 12.21
N GLN A 281 -3.65 -8.39 11.35
CA GLN A 281 -5.00 -8.57 10.79
C GLN A 281 -5.08 -9.75 9.83
N TRP A 282 -3.97 -10.16 9.22
CA TRP A 282 -3.98 -11.13 8.13
C TRP A 282 -2.97 -12.27 8.28
N MET A 283 -1.86 -12.09 8.99
CA MET A 283 -0.78 -13.10 9.07
C MET A 283 -1.27 -14.48 9.53
N ALA A 284 -2.11 -14.56 10.56
CA ALA A 284 -2.64 -15.84 11.04
C ALA A 284 -3.56 -16.53 10.02
N ALA A 285 -4.14 -15.78 9.08
CA ALA A 285 -4.99 -16.32 8.02
C ALA A 285 -4.21 -16.63 6.72
N ALA A 286 -2.93 -16.24 6.65
CA ALA A 286 -2.10 -16.40 5.46
C ALA A 286 -1.76 -17.86 5.13
N LYS A 287 -1.87 -18.76 6.11
CA LYS A 287 -1.57 -20.20 5.98
C LYS A 287 -0.20 -20.43 5.33
N PHE A 288 0.84 -19.81 5.89
CA PHE A 288 2.19 -19.96 5.39
C PHE A 288 2.61 -21.44 5.39
N SER A 289 3.28 -21.89 4.32
CA SER A 289 4.07 -23.13 4.40
C SER A 289 5.27 -22.91 5.35
N PRO A 290 5.91 -23.98 5.85
CA PRO A 290 7.13 -23.83 6.65
C PRO A 290 8.20 -22.99 5.96
N GLU A 291 8.41 -23.19 4.65
CA GLU A 291 9.39 -22.48 3.85
C GLU A 291 9.01 -21.00 3.66
N GLU A 292 7.74 -20.71 3.35
CA GLU A 292 7.25 -19.33 3.25
C GLU A 292 7.39 -18.60 4.59
N MET A 293 7.06 -19.26 5.69
CA MET A 293 7.13 -18.70 7.02
C MET A 293 8.57 -18.40 7.43
N GLU A 294 9.51 -19.29 7.12
CA GLU A 294 10.93 -19.07 7.40
C GLU A 294 11.47 -17.85 6.61
N LEU A 295 11.18 -17.79 5.29
CA LEU A 295 11.58 -16.67 4.45
C LEU A 295 10.97 -15.34 4.94
N PHE A 296 9.68 -15.36 5.29
CA PHE A 296 8.97 -14.20 5.82
C PHE A 296 9.55 -13.75 7.17
N ALA A 297 9.74 -14.66 8.12
CA ALA A 297 10.31 -14.33 9.43
C ALA A 297 11.73 -13.77 9.32
N LYS A 298 12.56 -14.36 8.46
CA LYS A 298 13.91 -13.85 8.17
C LYS A 298 13.87 -12.45 7.56
N GLY A 299 12.92 -12.19 6.65
CA GLY A 299 12.72 -10.85 6.09
C GLY A 299 12.32 -9.81 7.16
N ILE A 300 11.44 -10.18 8.10
CA ILE A 300 11.03 -9.30 9.20
C ILE A 300 12.23 -9.02 10.11
N ALA A 301 13.02 -10.04 10.45
CA ALA A 301 14.21 -9.90 11.29
C ALA A 301 15.27 -8.96 10.69
N ASN A 302 15.34 -8.87 9.36
CA ASN A 302 16.25 -7.98 8.63
C ASN A 302 15.65 -6.60 8.31
N SER A 303 14.37 -6.39 8.61
CA SER A 303 13.68 -5.13 8.34
C SER A 303 13.87 -4.13 9.50
N PRO A 304 13.78 -2.83 9.24
CA PRO A 304 13.82 -1.82 10.31
C PRO A 304 12.51 -1.88 11.11
N ILE A 305 12.52 -2.60 12.22
CA ILE A 305 11.38 -2.72 13.14
C ILE A 305 11.50 -1.68 14.27
N PRO A 306 10.45 -0.89 14.56
CA PRO A 306 10.44 -0.01 15.71
C PRO A 306 10.73 -0.80 17.00
N THR A 307 11.59 -0.27 17.87
CA THR A 307 12.08 -1.01 19.07
C THR A 307 10.96 -1.55 19.95
N GLY A 308 9.87 -0.79 20.10
CA GLY A 308 8.69 -1.17 20.87
C GLY A 308 7.85 -2.30 20.29
N GLU A 309 8.04 -2.67 19.02
CA GLU A 309 7.22 -3.69 18.34
C GLU A 309 7.89 -5.08 18.31
N ASN A 310 9.17 -5.22 18.65
CA ASN A 310 9.91 -6.48 18.47
C ASN A 310 9.23 -7.69 19.12
N GLY A 311 8.81 -7.57 20.38
CA GLY A 311 8.10 -8.64 21.09
C GLY A 311 6.77 -9.00 20.42
N GLU A 312 6.04 -7.98 19.96
CA GLU A 312 4.76 -8.14 19.27
C GLU A 312 4.91 -8.86 17.92
N TRP A 313 5.99 -8.57 17.19
CA TRP A 313 6.37 -9.27 15.96
C TRP A 313 6.76 -10.72 16.23
N ILE A 314 7.62 -10.99 17.22
CA ILE A 314 8.03 -12.36 17.58
C ILE A 314 6.80 -13.23 17.90
N GLU A 315 5.86 -12.70 18.68
CA GLU A 315 4.62 -13.41 19.02
C GLU A 315 3.72 -13.63 17.80
N CYS A 316 3.60 -12.63 16.92
CA CYS A 316 2.78 -12.75 15.72
C CYS A 316 3.36 -13.77 14.73
N LEU A 317 4.69 -13.75 14.53
CA LEU A 317 5.40 -14.73 13.71
C LEU A 317 5.25 -16.14 14.27
N THR A 318 5.47 -16.32 15.57
CA THR A 318 5.35 -17.63 16.22
C THR A 318 3.93 -18.21 16.11
N ARG A 319 2.91 -17.35 16.21
CA ARG A 319 1.50 -17.77 16.05
C ARG A 319 1.17 -18.13 14.61
N ALA A 320 1.63 -17.34 13.64
CA ALA A 320 1.37 -17.58 12.22
C ALA A 320 2.13 -18.80 11.68
N GLY A 321 3.33 -19.04 12.21
CA GLY A 321 4.23 -20.14 11.85
C GLY A 321 4.13 -21.36 12.76
N ALA A 322 2.95 -21.67 13.30
CA ALA A 322 2.78 -22.79 14.20
C ALA A 322 3.25 -24.11 13.53
N GLY A 323 4.29 -24.74 14.09
CA GLY A 323 4.93 -25.95 13.54
C GLY A 323 6.21 -25.69 12.75
N THR A 324 6.57 -24.43 12.50
CA THR A 324 7.85 -24.03 11.88
C THR A 324 8.86 -23.64 12.96
N SER A 325 10.13 -24.05 12.79
CA SER A 325 11.20 -23.55 13.66
C SER A 325 11.56 -22.12 13.26
N LEU A 326 11.37 -21.18 14.18
CA LEU A 326 11.69 -19.76 13.97
C LEU A 326 12.86 -19.29 14.84
N ASP A 327 13.67 -20.23 15.34
CA ASP A 327 14.74 -19.94 16.28
C ASP A 327 15.69 -18.88 15.71
N LYS A 328 16.19 -19.07 14.48
CA LYS A 328 17.16 -18.15 13.87
C LYS A 328 16.59 -16.73 13.65
N PRO A 329 15.42 -16.52 13.02
CA PRO A 329 14.80 -15.20 12.94
C PRO A 329 14.56 -14.54 14.31
N VAL A 330 14.09 -15.31 15.29
CA VAL A 330 13.86 -14.79 16.65
C VAL A 330 15.17 -14.38 17.34
N GLN A 331 16.24 -15.16 17.17
CA GLN A 331 17.57 -14.80 17.64
C GLN A 331 18.07 -13.51 16.98
N ASP A 332 17.92 -13.35 15.67
CA ASP A 332 18.36 -12.15 14.95
C ASP A 332 17.60 -10.88 15.39
N MET A 333 16.29 -11.00 15.61
CA MET A 333 15.47 -9.94 16.18
C MET A 333 15.90 -9.61 17.62
N MET A 334 16.09 -10.62 18.46
CA MET A 334 16.48 -10.43 19.86
C MET A 334 17.88 -9.82 19.98
N LYS A 335 18.82 -10.22 19.11
CA LYS A 335 20.15 -9.63 19.03
C LYS A 335 20.07 -8.14 18.75
N THR A 336 19.36 -7.75 17.69
CA THR A 336 19.20 -6.34 17.31
C THR A 336 18.49 -5.55 18.40
N TRP A 337 17.42 -6.12 18.97
CA TRP A 337 16.67 -5.47 20.05
C TRP A 337 17.52 -5.27 21.30
N THR A 338 18.33 -6.25 21.69
CA THR A 338 19.21 -6.15 22.86
C THR A 338 20.31 -5.11 22.68
N ILE A 339 20.85 -4.97 21.46
CA ILE A 339 21.84 -3.92 21.14
C ILE A 339 21.23 -2.53 21.35
N VAL A 340 19.98 -2.34 20.94
CA VAL A 340 19.33 -1.02 20.95
C VAL A 340 18.70 -0.70 22.32
N ASP A 341 18.03 -1.67 22.94
CA ASP A 341 17.33 -1.52 24.23
C ASP A 341 17.25 -2.85 24.98
N TYR A 342 18.37 -3.23 25.60
CA TYR A 342 18.46 -4.45 26.42
C TYR A 342 17.43 -4.47 27.56
N GLN A 343 17.04 -3.32 28.13
CA GLN A 343 16.09 -3.28 29.22
C GLN A 343 14.67 -3.64 28.74
N ALA A 344 14.26 -3.14 27.57
CA ALA A 344 12.98 -3.51 26.97
C ALA A 344 12.96 -4.99 26.56
N ALA A 345 14.04 -5.48 25.94
CA ALA A 345 14.19 -6.88 25.58
C ALA A 345 14.08 -7.81 26.82
N GLY A 346 14.78 -7.48 27.90
CA GLY A 346 14.71 -8.22 29.16
C GLY A 346 13.31 -8.16 29.81
N ARG A 347 12.65 -6.99 29.80
CA ARG A 347 11.26 -6.86 30.29
C ARG A 347 10.26 -7.68 29.47
N TRP A 348 10.45 -7.80 28.15
CA TRP A 348 9.61 -8.67 27.35
C TRP A 348 9.86 -10.14 27.69
N LEU A 349 11.11 -10.57 27.86
CA LEU A 349 11.42 -11.96 28.22
C LEU A 349 10.77 -12.43 29.53
N THR A 350 10.57 -11.55 30.51
CA THR A 350 9.88 -11.92 31.77
C THR A 350 8.41 -12.27 31.54
N SER A 351 7.75 -11.60 30.59
CA SER A 351 6.32 -11.76 30.29
C SER A 351 6.02 -12.61 29.05
N ALA A 352 7.04 -12.92 28.23
CA ALA A 352 6.89 -13.69 27.01
C ALA A 352 6.29 -15.09 27.29
N PRO A 353 5.38 -15.60 26.42
CA PRO A 353 4.84 -16.95 26.53
C PRO A 353 5.94 -18.01 26.47
N GLY A 354 5.81 -19.08 27.25
CA GLY A 354 6.71 -20.22 27.19
C GLY A 354 6.68 -20.89 25.81
N GLY A 355 7.83 -21.37 25.32
CA GLY A 355 7.92 -22.06 24.03
C GLY A 355 9.29 -21.91 23.36
N PRO A 356 9.47 -22.47 22.14
CA PRO A 356 10.72 -22.40 21.38
C PRO A 356 11.22 -20.96 21.18
N ALA A 357 10.33 -20.05 20.75
CA ALA A 357 10.70 -18.65 20.51
C ALA A 357 11.26 -17.95 21.75
N LYS A 358 10.63 -18.13 22.92
CA LYS A 358 11.15 -17.58 24.19
C LYS A 358 12.51 -18.17 24.53
N ARG A 359 12.71 -19.47 24.35
CA ARG A 359 14.01 -20.12 24.63
C ARG A 359 15.12 -19.58 23.72
N ALA A 360 14.85 -19.50 22.41
CA ALA A 360 15.77 -18.95 21.43
C ALA A 360 16.14 -17.49 21.73
N ALA A 361 15.15 -16.69 22.14
CA ALA A 361 15.35 -15.32 22.56
C ALA A 361 16.15 -15.21 23.87
N THR A 362 15.83 -16.02 24.89
CA THR A 362 16.57 -16.05 26.17
C THR A 362 18.04 -16.40 25.96
N GLU A 363 18.34 -17.41 25.13
CA GLU A 363 19.70 -17.81 24.78
C GLU A 363 20.48 -16.63 24.17
N THR A 364 19.88 -15.94 23.20
CA THR A 364 20.53 -14.78 22.55
C THR A 364 20.72 -13.63 23.52
N TYR A 365 19.69 -13.30 24.30
CA TYR A 365 19.75 -12.21 25.27
C TYR A 365 20.85 -12.46 26.32
N ALA A 366 20.91 -13.67 26.88
CA ALA A 366 21.92 -14.05 27.86
C ALA A 366 23.34 -13.92 27.29
N GLY A 367 23.58 -14.42 26.08
CA GLY A 367 24.88 -14.25 25.40
C GLY A 367 25.25 -12.78 25.15
N MET A 368 24.28 -11.96 24.73
CA MET A 368 24.50 -10.54 24.45
C MET A 368 24.83 -9.71 25.70
N VAL A 369 24.21 -10.02 26.84
CA VAL A 369 24.47 -9.29 28.09
C VAL A 369 25.68 -9.81 28.86
N ALA A 370 26.18 -11.01 28.55
CA ALA A 370 27.30 -11.66 29.24
C ALA A 370 28.56 -10.77 29.30
N LYS A 371 28.87 -10.07 28.22
CA LYS A 371 30.04 -9.18 28.15
C LYS A 371 29.98 -7.99 29.11
N TYR A 372 28.79 -7.64 29.59
CA TYR A 372 28.56 -6.46 30.43
C TYR A 372 28.16 -6.82 31.86
N ASP A 373 27.34 -7.86 32.01
CA ASP A 373 26.84 -8.36 33.28
C ASP A 373 26.72 -9.90 33.22
N PRO A 374 27.84 -10.62 33.44
CA PRO A 374 27.85 -12.08 33.42
C PRO A 374 26.90 -12.71 34.45
N ALA A 375 26.72 -12.06 35.61
CA ALA A 375 25.84 -12.56 36.67
C ALA A 375 24.36 -12.51 36.23
N THR A 376 23.95 -11.44 35.56
CA THR A 376 22.61 -11.37 34.95
C THR A 376 22.47 -12.35 33.80
N ALA A 377 23.50 -12.53 32.96
CA ALA A 377 23.49 -13.53 31.90
C ALA A 377 23.29 -14.96 32.42
N GLU A 378 24.01 -15.33 33.48
CA GLU A 378 23.87 -16.62 34.16
C GLU A 378 22.44 -16.83 34.66
N LYS A 379 21.85 -15.83 35.35
CA LYS A 379 20.46 -15.89 35.81
C LYS A 379 19.48 -16.17 34.67
N TRP A 380 19.66 -15.52 33.50
CA TRP A 380 18.83 -15.77 32.34
C TRP A 380 19.06 -17.16 31.74
N ALA A 381 20.31 -17.62 31.61
CA ALA A 381 20.61 -18.97 31.13
C ALA A 381 19.97 -20.04 32.01
N LEU A 382 19.96 -19.84 33.33
CA LEU A 382 19.33 -20.76 34.29
C LEU A 382 17.79 -20.78 34.21
N THR A 383 17.14 -19.82 33.54
CA THR A 383 15.70 -19.90 33.23
C THR A 383 15.37 -20.87 32.10
N LEU A 384 16.38 -21.29 31.32
CA LEU A 384 16.20 -22.32 30.30
C LEU A 384 16.06 -23.70 30.95
N PRO A 385 15.25 -24.61 30.39
CA PRO A 385 15.19 -25.99 30.84
C PRO A 385 16.57 -26.66 30.81
N GLU A 386 16.79 -27.61 31.71
CA GLU A 386 18.01 -28.40 31.72
C GLU A 386 18.20 -29.13 30.38
N GLY A 387 19.44 -29.14 29.88
CA GLY A 387 19.77 -29.83 28.63
C GLY A 387 20.77 -29.06 27.77
N LYS A 388 20.84 -29.45 26.50
CA LYS A 388 21.83 -28.94 25.54
C LYS A 388 21.77 -27.43 25.35
N GLN A 389 20.57 -26.85 25.28
CA GLN A 389 20.41 -25.42 25.05
C GLN A 389 20.96 -24.60 26.22
N ARG A 390 20.58 -24.92 27.47
CA ARG A 390 21.13 -24.27 28.67
C ARG A 390 22.64 -24.40 28.76
N ALA A 391 23.18 -25.61 28.54
CA ALA A 391 24.63 -25.85 28.56
C ALA A 391 25.35 -25.05 27.47
N GLY A 392 24.79 -24.98 26.27
CA GLY A 392 25.29 -24.15 25.18
C GLY A 392 25.29 -22.66 25.54
N THR A 393 24.21 -22.14 26.12
CA THR A 393 24.13 -20.75 26.58
C THR A 393 25.18 -20.45 27.65
N LEU A 394 25.38 -21.33 28.64
CA LEU A 394 26.42 -21.17 29.66
C LEU A 394 27.82 -21.16 29.02
N SER A 395 28.08 -22.01 28.03
CA SER A 395 29.34 -22.00 27.27
C SER A 395 29.55 -20.68 26.52
N ILE A 396 28.50 -20.13 25.89
CA ILE A 396 28.55 -18.82 25.23
C ILE A 396 28.85 -17.72 26.25
N ILE A 397 28.22 -17.74 27.43
CA ILE A 397 28.49 -16.76 28.50
C ILE A 397 29.96 -16.81 28.94
N HIS A 398 30.52 -18.02 29.11
CA HIS A 398 31.94 -18.18 29.42
C HIS A 398 32.85 -17.63 28.31
N GLN A 399 32.49 -17.83 27.04
CA GLN A 399 33.25 -17.29 25.90
C GLN A 399 33.22 -15.76 25.88
N GLU A 400 32.04 -15.16 26.11
CA GLU A 400 31.82 -13.71 26.12
C GLU A 400 32.22 -13.02 27.44
N TRP A 401 32.79 -13.76 28.39
CA TRP A 401 33.15 -13.23 29.70
C TRP A 401 34.11 -12.03 29.59
N PRO A 402 33.92 -10.97 30.39
CA PRO A 402 34.79 -9.79 30.40
C PRO A 402 36.28 -10.16 30.54
N ALA A 403 37.11 -9.68 29.62
CA ALA A 403 38.55 -9.96 29.61
C ALA A 403 39.28 -9.46 30.88
N GLY A 404 38.72 -8.48 31.58
CA GLY A 404 39.25 -7.94 32.84
C GLY A 404 38.93 -8.77 34.09
N ASP A 405 38.15 -9.85 33.97
CA ASP A 405 37.71 -10.68 35.10
C ASP A 405 38.03 -12.16 34.90
N ALA A 406 39.32 -12.49 34.90
CA ALA A 406 39.80 -13.87 34.73
C ALA A 406 39.44 -14.78 35.92
N ALA A 407 39.37 -14.22 37.13
CA ALA A 407 39.00 -14.97 38.33
C ALA A 407 37.53 -15.38 38.29
N GLY A 408 36.62 -14.45 37.99
CA GLY A 408 35.20 -14.76 37.82
C GLY A 408 34.93 -15.71 36.66
N LYS A 409 35.68 -15.59 35.55
CA LYS A 409 35.58 -16.53 34.42
C LYS A 409 35.90 -17.96 34.83
N THR A 410 37.00 -18.15 35.57
CA THR A 410 37.41 -19.47 36.08
C THR A 410 36.39 -20.02 37.07
N GLU A 411 35.93 -19.21 38.02
CA GLU A 411 34.92 -19.63 39.00
C GLU A 411 33.61 -20.05 38.33
N PHE A 412 33.18 -19.31 37.31
CA PHE A 412 32.01 -19.65 36.51
C PHE A 412 32.19 -20.97 35.76
N ALA A 413 33.36 -21.18 35.15
CA ALA A 413 33.67 -22.42 34.45
C ALA A 413 33.61 -23.63 35.39
N ASP A 414 34.21 -23.53 36.58
CA ASP A 414 34.21 -24.57 37.60
C ASP A 414 32.79 -24.89 38.08
N ARG A 415 31.99 -23.86 38.37
CA ARG A 415 30.61 -24.00 38.86
C ARG A 415 29.69 -24.74 37.88
N HIS A 416 29.88 -24.51 36.59
CA HIS A 416 29.03 -25.08 35.52
C HIS A 416 29.68 -26.24 34.76
N GLY A 417 30.89 -26.66 35.16
CA GLY A 417 31.61 -27.77 34.53
C GLY A 417 32.03 -27.49 33.08
N ILE A 418 32.33 -26.24 32.76
CA ILE A 418 32.84 -25.83 31.44
C ILE A 418 34.35 -26.06 31.43
N ARG A 419 34.83 -26.83 30.44
CA ARG A 419 36.23 -27.22 30.32
C ARG A 419 36.97 -26.43 29.24
#